data_AF-A0A366LM31-F1
#
_entry.id   AF-A0A366LM31-F1
#
_cell.length_a   1.000
_cell.length_b   1.000
_cell.length_c   1.000
_cell.angle_alpha   90.00
_cell.angle_beta   90.00
_cell.angle_gamma   90.00
#
_symmetry.space_group_name_H-M   'P 1'
#
loop_
_entity.id
_entity.type
_entity.pdbx_description
1 polymer ?
#
loop_
_entity_poly.entity_id
_entity_poly.type
_entity_poly.pdbx_seq_one_letter_code
_entity_poly.pdbx_strand_id
1 'polypeptide(L)'
;MSSRRTASLITLGCARNEVDSEELAARLEAAGWSLGDDDPDVIVVNTCGFIESAKKDSIDTILAAADAGTKVVAAGCMAERYGEQLADALPEASAVLSFDDYTEIGARLDDVVAGRPLRAHSPRDRRTLLPISPVQRAAAAPAHAIPGHGELPPGIAPASGPRVLRKRMDDGPVAALKLASGCDRRCTFCAIPAFRGAYVSRRPDELLAEAAWLAQHGVKELVLVSENSTSYGKDLGDLRALEKLLPELAAVEGVERVRVSYLQPAELRPGLLSVIAATEGVAPYFDLSFQHASGTVLRRMRRFGDPQRFLELLDRIRAEAPEAGVRSNFIVGFPGETEEEFAELTGFLQEARLDVTGVFGYSDEEGTEAAGLPGKLDQEVVDARVAALTELAEELTAQRAEERIGTEVDVLIEADLGDGGYEGRAAHQGPEVDGSVTVQGIGLRPGEIVRAVVVDAEGVDLIARIKAGP
;
A
#
# COMPACT_ATOMS: atom_id res chain seq x y z
N MET A 1 -11.02 17.00 38.06
CA MET A 1 -10.78 17.24 36.62
C MET A 1 -10.31 15.91 36.07
N SER A 2 -11.14 15.19 35.32
CA SER A 2 -10.68 13.97 34.65
C SER A 2 -9.62 14.42 33.65
N SER A 3 -8.37 13.98 33.82
CA SER A 3 -7.36 14.20 32.79
C SER A 3 -7.90 13.61 31.48
N ARG A 4 -7.77 14.37 30.40
CA ARG A 4 -8.17 13.94 29.07
C ARG A 4 -7.15 12.91 28.63
N ARG A 5 -7.58 11.67 28.35
CA ARG A 5 -6.69 10.58 27.93
C ARG A 5 -6.11 10.90 26.55
N THR A 6 -4.79 10.86 26.41
CA THR A 6 -4.09 11.20 25.16
C THR A 6 -3.39 9.98 24.55
N ALA A 7 -3.41 9.86 23.23
CA ALA A 7 -2.65 8.85 22.51
C ALA A 7 -1.98 9.42 21.26
N SER A 8 -0.77 8.96 20.93
CA SER A 8 -0.15 9.19 19.62
C SER A 8 -0.21 7.90 18.81
N LEU A 9 -0.38 8.02 17.49
CA LEU A 9 -0.34 6.89 16.56
C LEU A 9 0.84 7.09 15.61
N ILE A 10 1.78 6.17 15.66
CA ILE A 10 2.91 6.11 14.73
C ILE A 10 2.62 5.03 13.71
N THR A 11 2.47 5.42 12.45
CA THR A 11 2.18 4.50 11.34
C THR A 11 3.47 4.13 10.62
N LEU A 12 3.74 2.84 10.49
CA LEU A 12 4.84 2.32 9.70
C LEU A 12 4.32 1.37 8.63
N GLY A 13 5.09 1.22 7.55
CA GLY A 13 4.84 0.19 6.53
C GLY A 13 4.33 0.75 5.21
N CYS A 14 3.02 0.67 4.96
CA CYS A 14 2.46 0.98 3.65
C CYS A 14 1.09 1.66 3.75
N ALA A 15 0.62 2.20 2.62
CA ALA A 15 -0.70 2.81 2.45
C ALA A 15 -1.91 2.01 3.01
N ARG A 16 -1.82 0.68 3.10
CA ARG A 16 -2.86 -0.12 3.78
C ARG A 16 -2.84 0.05 5.30
N ASN A 17 -1.65 0.14 5.89
CA ASN A 17 -1.47 0.42 7.32
C ASN A 17 -1.89 1.86 7.65
N GLU A 18 -1.69 2.83 6.75
CA GLU A 18 -2.22 4.20 6.94
C GLU A 18 -3.75 4.19 7.10
N VAL A 19 -4.46 3.52 6.19
CA VAL A 19 -5.93 3.41 6.32
C VAL A 19 -6.31 2.70 7.63
N ASP A 20 -5.59 1.66 8.02
CA ASP A 20 -5.84 0.97 9.30
C ASP A 20 -5.57 1.89 10.52
N SER A 21 -4.55 2.75 10.46
CA SER A 21 -4.26 3.74 11.51
C SER A 21 -5.34 4.82 11.59
N GLU A 22 -5.83 5.31 10.46
CA GLU A 22 -6.91 6.29 10.42
C GLU A 22 -8.25 5.71 10.91
N GLU A 23 -8.47 4.40 10.75
CA GLU A 23 -9.56 3.66 11.38
C GLU A 23 -9.37 3.60 12.91
N LEU A 24 -8.18 3.20 13.38
CA LEU A 24 -7.84 3.16 14.80
C LEU A 24 -8.00 4.54 15.46
N ALA A 25 -7.55 5.59 14.79
CA ALA A 25 -7.71 6.97 15.20
C ALA A 25 -9.19 7.33 15.43
N ALA A 26 -10.06 7.01 14.47
CA ALA A 26 -11.49 7.24 14.60
C ALA A 26 -12.11 6.45 15.77
N ARG A 27 -11.70 5.19 15.97
CA ARG A 27 -12.17 4.35 17.09
C ARG A 27 -11.72 4.88 18.45
N LEU A 28 -10.51 5.43 18.53
CA LEU A 28 -9.98 6.02 19.76
C LEU A 28 -10.74 7.30 20.12
N GLU A 29 -10.97 8.19 19.16
CA GLU A 29 -11.78 9.40 19.40
C GLU A 29 -13.21 9.06 19.81
N ALA A 30 -13.81 8.06 19.16
CA ALA A 30 -15.10 7.50 19.53
C ALA A 30 -15.15 7.00 20.98
N ALA A 31 -14.03 6.46 21.49
CA ALA A 31 -13.88 6.03 22.88
C ALA A 31 -13.52 7.17 23.86
N GLY A 32 -13.44 8.42 23.37
CA GLY A 32 -13.12 9.60 24.17
C GLY A 32 -11.64 9.79 24.45
N TRP A 33 -10.76 9.22 23.63
CA TRP A 33 -9.34 9.54 23.60
C TRP A 33 -9.11 10.78 22.74
N SER A 34 -7.98 11.45 22.97
CA SER A 34 -7.55 12.58 22.15
C SER A 34 -6.21 12.28 21.52
N LEU A 35 -6.12 12.51 20.22
CA LEU A 35 -4.94 12.18 19.45
C LEU A 35 -4.01 13.39 19.38
N GLY A 36 -2.72 13.15 19.58
CA GLY A 36 -1.68 14.16 19.47
C GLY A 36 -0.31 13.62 19.91
N ASP A 37 0.74 14.30 19.47
CA ASP A 37 2.12 13.85 19.67
C ASP A 37 2.80 14.47 20.91
N ASP A 38 2.19 15.50 21.49
CA ASP A 38 2.71 16.18 22.67
C ASP A 38 2.40 15.40 23.96
N ASP A 39 3.41 14.67 24.47
CA ASP A 39 3.38 13.93 25.76
C ASP A 39 2.15 13.02 25.94
N PRO A 40 1.97 12.01 25.06
CA PRO A 40 0.78 11.14 25.10
C PRO A 40 0.82 10.16 26.28
N ASP A 41 -0.35 9.81 26.84
CA ASP A 41 -0.44 8.75 27.86
C ASP A 41 -0.03 7.37 27.29
N VAL A 42 -0.28 7.14 26.00
CA VAL A 42 0.05 5.91 25.27
C VAL A 42 0.48 6.21 23.82
N ILE A 43 1.55 5.57 23.36
CA ILE A 43 1.95 5.55 21.94
C ILE A 43 1.51 4.22 21.33
N VAL A 44 0.71 4.27 20.26
CA VAL A 44 0.33 3.09 19.48
C VAL A 44 1.20 3.06 18.23
N VAL A 45 2.05 2.05 18.09
CA VAL A 45 2.88 1.84 16.91
C VAL A 45 2.18 0.83 16.01
N ASN A 46 1.66 1.28 14.85
CA ASN A 46 1.11 0.40 13.83
C ASN A 46 2.25 -0.15 12.95
N THR A 47 2.68 -1.36 13.30
CA THR A 47 3.91 -1.99 12.81
C THR A 47 3.77 -2.63 11.43
N CYS A 48 4.91 -2.70 10.71
CA CYS A 48 5.05 -3.48 9.48
C CYS A 48 5.67 -4.84 9.79
N GLY A 49 5.12 -5.92 9.23
CA GLY A 49 5.53 -7.30 9.53
C GLY A 49 6.11 -8.06 8.33
N PHE A 50 6.41 -7.38 7.22
CA PHE A 50 6.72 -8.06 5.94
C PHE A 50 8.16 -7.87 5.50
N ILE A 51 8.60 -6.65 5.18
CA ILE A 51 9.99 -6.40 4.74
C ILE A 51 10.90 -6.31 5.96
N GLU A 52 12.09 -6.91 5.89
CA GLU A 52 13.02 -7.00 7.02
C GLU A 52 13.44 -5.63 7.56
N SER A 53 13.76 -4.67 6.68
CA SER A 53 14.03 -3.28 7.09
C SER A 53 12.84 -2.67 7.85
N ALA A 54 11.63 -2.82 7.33
CA ALA A 54 10.43 -2.28 7.96
C ALA A 54 10.06 -2.96 9.29
N LYS A 55 10.41 -4.25 9.48
CA LYS A 55 10.30 -4.94 10.78
C LYS A 55 11.29 -4.33 11.78
N LYS A 56 12.53 -4.11 11.36
CA LYS A 56 13.55 -3.46 12.20
C LYS A 56 13.13 -2.05 12.60
N ASP A 57 12.68 -1.23 11.66
CA ASP A 57 12.19 0.13 11.95
C ASP A 57 11.02 0.11 12.94
N SER A 58 10.15 -0.90 12.86
CA SER A 58 9.06 -1.11 13.81
C SER A 58 9.56 -1.41 15.22
N ILE A 59 10.59 -2.27 15.37
CA ILE A 59 11.20 -2.59 16.67
C ILE A 59 11.92 -1.36 17.24
N ASP A 60 12.75 -0.70 16.43
CA ASP A 60 13.53 0.47 16.84
C ASP A 60 12.60 1.61 17.32
N THR A 61 11.46 1.82 16.64
CA THR A 61 10.45 2.80 17.03
C THR A 61 9.80 2.46 18.38
N ILE A 62 9.47 1.19 18.62
CA ILE A 62 8.89 0.75 19.89
C ILE A 62 9.88 0.96 21.04
N LEU A 63 11.14 0.57 20.86
CA LEU A 63 12.19 0.74 21.86
C LEU A 63 12.43 2.22 22.18
N ALA A 64 12.53 3.07 21.16
CA ALA A 64 12.72 4.51 21.35
C ALA A 64 11.56 5.15 22.15
N ALA A 65 10.32 4.75 21.87
CA ALA A 65 9.14 5.22 22.60
C ALA A 65 9.12 4.73 24.07
N ALA A 66 9.51 3.48 24.31
CA ALA A 66 9.60 2.91 25.65
C ALA A 66 10.72 3.55 26.49
N ASP A 67 11.88 3.81 25.89
CA ASP A 67 13.03 4.46 26.54
C ASP A 67 12.71 5.90 26.98
N ALA A 68 11.81 6.57 26.27
CA ALA A 68 11.28 7.88 26.66
C ALA A 68 10.33 7.81 27.89
N GLY A 69 10.04 6.61 28.42
CA GLY A 69 9.20 6.38 29.59
C GLY A 69 7.69 6.40 29.30
N THR A 70 7.30 6.44 28.03
CA THR A 70 5.89 6.43 27.61
C THR A 70 5.41 4.99 27.42
N LYS A 71 4.16 4.71 27.78
CA LYS A 71 3.56 3.38 27.53
C LYS A 71 3.42 3.18 26.03
N VAL A 72 3.99 2.11 25.50
CA VAL A 72 3.95 1.80 24.07
C VAL A 72 3.17 0.52 23.80
N VAL A 73 2.34 0.54 22.77
CA VAL A 73 1.52 -0.58 22.32
C VAL A 73 1.89 -0.92 20.88
N ALA A 74 2.25 -2.16 20.62
CA ALA A 74 2.46 -2.66 19.27
C ALA A 74 1.12 -3.15 18.68
N ALA A 75 0.74 -2.60 17.54
CA ALA A 75 -0.41 -3.04 16.74
C ALA A 75 0.05 -3.30 15.30
N GLY A 76 -0.84 -3.76 14.42
CA GLY A 76 -0.54 -3.86 12.99
C GLY A 76 -0.06 -5.24 12.54
N CYS A 77 0.63 -5.28 11.40
CA CYS A 77 0.98 -6.53 10.75
C CYS A 77 1.97 -7.38 11.56
N MET A 78 2.99 -6.76 12.16
CA MET A 78 3.98 -7.50 12.97
C MET A 78 3.35 -8.04 14.24
N ALA A 79 2.55 -7.20 14.91
CA ALA A 79 1.80 -7.58 16.11
C ALA A 79 0.89 -8.78 15.82
N GLU A 80 0.04 -8.72 14.79
CA GLU A 80 -0.84 -9.83 14.40
C GLU A 80 -0.05 -11.10 14.04
N ARG A 81 1.07 -10.95 13.33
CA ARG A 81 1.84 -12.08 12.82
C ARG A 81 2.55 -12.85 13.93
N TYR A 82 3.14 -12.17 14.89
CA TYR A 82 4.03 -12.78 15.88
C TYR A 82 3.40 -12.89 17.27
N GLY A 83 2.42 -12.05 17.62
CA GLY A 83 1.61 -12.16 18.84
C GLY A 83 2.45 -12.38 20.11
N GLU A 84 2.20 -13.48 20.82
CA GLU A 84 2.96 -13.92 22.00
C GLU A 84 4.49 -13.94 21.78
N GLN A 85 4.97 -14.32 20.59
CA GLN A 85 6.42 -14.33 20.31
C GLN A 85 7.01 -12.92 20.31
N LEU A 86 6.28 -11.92 19.80
CA LEU A 86 6.72 -10.53 19.82
C LEU A 86 6.67 -9.97 21.24
N ALA A 87 5.64 -10.32 22.01
CA ALA A 87 5.52 -9.90 23.41
C ALA A 87 6.66 -10.47 24.28
N ASP A 88 7.06 -11.73 24.03
CA ASP A 88 8.19 -12.36 24.72
C ASP A 88 9.54 -11.76 24.30
N ALA A 89 9.69 -11.40 23.01
CA ALA A 89 10.92 -10.83 22.48
C ALA A 89 11.10 -9.33 22.77
N LEU A 90 10.01 -8.61 23.04
CA LEU A 90 9.98 -7.15 23.23
C LEU A 90 9.20 -6.78 24.52
N PRO A 91 9.71 -7.14 25.71
CA PRO A 91 9.03 -6.89 26.99
C PRO A 91 8.88 -5.41 27.34
N GLU A 92 9.58 -4.51 26.64
CA GLU A 92 9.44 -3.06 26.74
C GLU A 92 8.07 -2.57 26.24
N ALA A 93 7.42 -3.33 25.34
CA ALA A 93 6.06 -3.03 24.91
C ALA A 93 5.05 -3.32 26.03
N SER A 94 4.22 -2.33 26.36
CA SER A 94 3.17 -2.47 27.37
C SER A 94 2.06 -3.44 26.95
N ALA A 95 1.83 -3.60 25.64
CA ALA A 95 0.96 -4.61 25.07
C ALA A 95 1.28 -4.87 23.59
N VAL A 96 0.98 -6.09 23.13
CA VAL A 96 0.92 -6.46 21.72
C VAL A 96 -0.53 -6.79 21.37
N LEU A 97 -1.13 -6.01 20.46
CA LEU A 97 -2.54 -6.11 20.11
C LEU A 97 -2.74 -6.70 18.72
N SER A 98 -3.70 -7.62 18.63
CA SER A 98 -4.12 -8.25 17.40
C SER A 98 -5.11 -7.37 16.61
N PHE A 99 -5.44 -7.75 15.39
CA PHE A 99 -6.56 -7.14 14.67
C PHE A 99 -7.90 -7.35 15.38
N ASP A 100 -8.05 -8.43 16.17
CA ASP A 100 -9.27 -8.71 16.92
C ASP A 100 -9.50 -7.67 18.03
N ASP A 101 -8.46 -6.96 18.48
CA ASP A 101 -8.53 -5.91 19.50
C ASP A 101 -8.95 -4.54 18.96
N TYR A 102 -8.91 -4.33 17.63
CA TYR A 102 -9.14 -3.00 17.02
C TYR A 102 -10.51 -2.44 17.37
N THR A 103 -11.54 -3.29 17.41
CA THR A 103 -12.91 -2.87 17.73
C THR A 103 -13.08 -2.34 19.15
N GLU A 104 -12.23 -2.79 20.08
CA GLU A 104 -12.22 -2.41 21.49
C GLU A 104 -10.96 -1.60 21.86
N ILE A 105 -10.27 -1.00 20.88
CA ILE A 105 -8.96 -0.39 21.07
C ILE A 105 -8.92 0.62 22.22
N GLY A 106 -9.95 1.46 22.37
CA GLY A 106 -10.02 2.42 23.46
C GLY A 106 -10.05 1.78 24.85
N ALA A 107 -10.75 0.66 25.01
CA ALA A 107 -10.78 -0.10 26.27
C ALA A 107 -9.44 -0.81 26.53
N ARG A 108 -8.79 -1.31 25.47
CA ARG A 108 -7.45 -1.90 25.57
C ARG A 108 -6.41 -0.86 26.02
N LEU A 109 -6.48 0.37 25.51
CA LEU A 109 -5.60 1.44 25.99
C LEU A 109 -5.92 1.85 27.43
N ASP A 110 -7.19 1.82 27.85
CA ASP A 110 -7.57 2.04 29.26
C ASP A 110 -6.97 0.96 30.19
N ASP A 111 -6.91 -0.29 29.73
CA ASP A 111 -6.23 -1.39 30.45
C ASP A 111 -4.73 -1.10 30.60
N VAL A 112 -4.06 -0.67 29.52
CA VAL A 112 -2.64 -0.29 29.53
C VAL A 112 -2.36 0.88 30.47
N VAL A 113 -3.18 1.93 30.43
CA VAL A 113 -3.02 3.08 31.33
C VAL A 113 -3.19 2.65 32.79
N ALA A 114 -4.15 1.77 33.07
CA ALA A 114 -4.39 1.25 34.41
C ALA A 114 -3.40 0.17 34.88
N GLY A 115 -2.44 -0.25 34.04
CA GLY A 115 -1.49 -1.32 34.33
C GLY A 115 -2.14 -2.70 34.44
N ARG A 116 -3.31 -2.90 33.81
CA ARG A 116 -3.95 -4.22 33.74
C ARG A 116 -3.26 -5.06 32.66
N PRO A 117 -2.89 -6.32 32.95
CA PRO A 117 -2.17 -7.15 31.99
C PRO A 117 -3.07 -7.50 30.81
N LEU A 118 -2.57 -7.28 29.60
CA LEU A 118 -3.17 -7.76 28.36
C LEU A 118 -2.33 -8.92 27.84
N ARG A 119 -2.99 -10.05 27.59
CA ARG A 119 -2.31 -11.22 27.01
C ARG A 119 -2.32 -11.08 25.50
N ALA A 120 -1.14 -11.12 24.88
CA ALA A 120 -1.00 -11.20 23.43
C ALA A 120 -1.67 -12.48 22.89
N HIS A 121 -2.17 -12.44 21.65
CA HIS A 121 -2.78 -13.62 21.04
C HIS A 121 -1.72 -14.63 20.60
N SER A 122 -2.12 -15.90 20.53
CA SER A 122 -1.33 -16.90 19.82
C SER A 122 -1.58 -16.77 18.30
N PRO A 123 -0.54 -16.58 17.47
CA PRO A 123 -0.71 -16.46 16.02
C PRO A 123 -1.46 -17.66 15.41
N ARG A 124 -2.32 -17.39 14.44
CA ARG A 124 -3.11 -18.40 13.72
C ARG A 124 -3.31 -17.99 12.27
N ASP A 125 -3.54 -18.97 11.40
CA ASP A 125 -3.89 -18.71 10.00
C ASP A 125 -5.29 -18.11 9.89
N ARG A 126 -5.37 -16.79 9.70
CA ARG A 126 -6.62 -16.04 9.60
C ARG A 126 -7.47 -16.41 8.39
N ARG A 127 -6.92 -17.11 7.39
CA ARG A 127 -7.73 -17.62 6.26
C ARG A 127 -8.78 -18.60 6.72
N THR A 128 -8.54 -19.28 7.85
CA THR A 128 -9.45 -20.26 8.44
C THR A 128 -10.64 -19.62 9.16
N LEU A 129 -10.62 -18.31 9.41
CA LEU A 129 -11.71 -17.59 10.06
C LEU A 129 -12.94 -17.46 9.16
N LEU A 130 -12.74 -17.46 7.84
CA LEU A 130 -13.82 -17.23 6.88
C LEU A 130 -14.08 -18.48 6.02
N PRO A 131 -15.31 -18.64 5.49
CA PRO A 131 -15.62 -19.72 4.57
C PRO A 131 -14.66 -19.77 3.37
N ILE A 132 -14.33 -20.98 2.93
CA ILE A 132 -13.48 -21.19 1.74
C ILE A 132 -14.10 -20.54 0.51
N SER A 133 -15.43 -20.63 0.36
CA SER A 133 -16.19 -20.00 -0.72
C SER A 133 -16.19 -18.47 -0.59
N PRO A 134 -15.58 -17.72 -1.54
CA PRO A 134 -15.50 -16.27 -1.47
C PRO A 134 -16.87 -15.59 -1.31
N VAL A 135 -17.88 -16.06 -2.06
CA VAL A 135 -19.23 -15.47 -2.04
C VAL A 135 -19.99 -15.63 -0.73
N GLN A 136 -19.52 -16.50 0.18
CA GLN A 136 -20.09 -16.66 1.52
C GLN A 136 -19.44 -15.75 2.56
N ARG A 137 -18.30 -15.12 2.24
CA ARG A 137 -17.50 -14.38 3.22
C ARG A 137 -18.15 -13.06 3.63
N ALA A 138 -18.83 -12.37 2.72
CA ALA A 138 -19.53 -11.12 3.06
C ALA A 138 -20.54 -11.30 4.22
N ALA A 139 -21.19 -12.47 4.30
CA ALA A 139 -22.13 -12.78 5.38
C ALA A 139 -21.43 -13.19 6.70
N ALA A 140 -20.22 -13.74 6.64
CA ALA A 140 -19.46 -14.20 7.81
C ALA A 140 -18.49 -13.13 8.36
N ALA A 141 -18.04 -12.21 7.50
CA ALA A 141 -17.07 -11.17 7.81
C ALA A 141 -17.42 -10.34 9.06
N PRO A 142 -18.69 -9.93 9.30
CA PRO A 142 -19.03 -9.13 10.48
C PRO A 142 -18.76 -9.84 11.83
N ALA A 143 -18.58 -11.16 11.84
CA ALA A 143 -18.24 -11.92 13.05
C ALA A 143 -16.74 -11.86 13.42
N HIS A 144 -15.91 -11.25 12.58
CA HIS A 144 -14.45 -11.20 12.74
C HIS A 144 -13.94 -9.77 12.53
N ALA A 145 -12.93 -9.36 13.27
CA ALA A 145 -12.27 -8.09 12.99
C ALA A 145 -11.40 -8.23 11.74
N ILE A 146 -11.70 -7.45 10.72
CA ILE A 146 -10.93 -7.38 9.49
C ILE A 146 -10.53 -5.91 9.33
N PRO A 147 -9.23 -5.56 9.39
CA PRO A 147 -8.80 -4.17 9.28
C PRO A 147 -9.32 -3.52 8.01
N GLY A 148 -9.84 -2.30 8.08
CA GLY A 148 -10.51 -1.61 6.97
C GLY A 148 -11.95 -2.05 6.74
N HIS A 149 -12.53 -2.89 7.60
CA HIS A 149 -13.94 -3.28 7.56
C HIS A 149 -14.64 -3.00 8.90
N GLY A 150 -15.94 -2.76 8.81
CA GLY A 150 -16.82 -2.57 9.96
C GLY A 150 -17.52 -1.22 9.95
N GLU A 151 -18.47 -1.05 10.86
CA GLU A 151 -19.20 0.20 11.06
C GLU A 151 -18.73 0.90 12.33
N LEU A 152 -18.84 2.23 12.35
CA LEU A 152 -18.79 3.00 13.58
C LEU A 152 -19.89 2.54 14.55
N PRO A 153 -19.63 2.54 15.88
CA PRO A 153 -20.68 2.34 16.87
C PRO A 153 -21.87 3.29 16.65
N PRO A 154 -23.11 2.87 16.95
CA PRO A 154 -24.30 3.71 16.80
C PRO A 154 -24.16 5.04 17.57
N GLY A 155 -24.48 6.15 16.90
CA GLY A 155 -24.49 7.49 17.50
C GLY A 155 -23.22 8.32 17.30
N ILE A 156 -22.20 7.79 16.63
CA ILE A 156 -20.93 8.49 16.39
C ILE A 156 -20.87 9.13 15.00
N ALA A 157 -21.41 8.45 13.98
CA ALA A 157 -21.60 9.04 12.66
C ALA A 157 -22.93 9.81 12.60
N PRO A 158 -23.01 10.94 11.84
CA PRO A 158 -24.27 11.64 11.60
C PRO A 158 -25.36 10.70 11.09
N ALA A 159 -26.61 10.88 11.55
CA ALA A 159 -27.75 10.12 11.06
C ALA A 159 -28.01 10.34 9.56
N SER A 160 -27.55 11.47 9.02
CA SER A 160 -27.53 11.84 7.61
C SER A 160 -26.09 12.12 7.17
N GLY A 161 -25.51 11.25 6.33
CA GLY A 161 -24.15 11.38 5.82
C GLY A 161 -23.45 10.03 5.65
N PRO A 162 -22.29 9.98 4.96
CA PRO A 162 -21.52 8.76 4.79
C PRO A 162 -20.96 8.29 6.14
N ARG A 163 -21.21 7.03 6.51
CA ARG A 163 -20.76 6.42 7.78
C ARG A 163 -19.32 5.92 7.67
N VAL A 164 -18.40 6.84 7.42
CA VAL A 164 -16.98 6.51 7.24
C VAL A 164 -16.33 6.36 8.62
N LEU A 165 -15.83 5.17 8.91
CA LEU A 165 -15.02 4.89 10.09
C LEU A 165 -13.56 5.29 9.81
N ARG A 166 -13.30 6.59 9.75
CA ARG A 166 -11.97 7.10 9.42
C ARG A 166 -11.77 8.49 9.98
N LYS A 167 -10.55 8.77 10.46
CA LYS A 167 -10.08 10.10 10.81
C LYS A 167 -8.80 10.37 10.04
N ARG A 168 -8.78 11.49 9.31
CA ARG A 168 -7.57 11.95 8.63
C ARG A 168 -6.47 12.24 9.63
N MET A 169 -5.31 11.63 9.42
CA MET A 169 -4.10 11.87 10.20
C MET A 169 -3.15 12.86 9.49
N ASP A 170 -3.24 12.95 8.17
CA ASP A 170 -2.58 13.97 7.36
C ASP A 170 -3.60 14.88 6.66
N ASP A 171 -3.16 16.07 6.26
CA ASP A 171 -3.91 17.07 5.50
C ASP A 171 -3.49 17.14 4.02
N GLY A 172 -2.76 16.13 3.54
CA GLY A 172 -2.24 16.05 2.18
C GLY A 172 -3.34 15.86 1.12
N PRO A 173 -3.11 16.29 -0.13
CA PRO A 173 -4.11 16.18 -1.19
C PRO A 173 -4.24 14.76 -1.75
N VAL A 174 -3.46 13.79 -1.25
CA VAL A 174 -3.49 12.38 -1.66
C VAL A 174 -4.00 11.54 -0.51
N ALA A 175 -4.79 10.51 -0.81
CA ALA A 175 -5.29 9.57 0.18
C ALA A 175 -5.33 8.15 -0.34
N ALA A 176 -4.85 7.20 0.45
CA ALA A 176 -5.16 5.80 0.22
C ALA A 176 -6.67 5.55 0.42
N LEU A 177 -7.29 4.75 -0.45
CA LEU A 177 -8.65 4.23 -0.30
C LEU A 177 -8.60 2.71 -0.41
N LYS A 178 -8.79 2.03 0.71
CA LYS A 178 -8.65 0.58 0.79
C LYS A 178 -9.86 -0.11 0.17
N LEU A 179 -9.64 -0.90 -0.89
CA LEU A 179 -10.69 -1.65 -1.61
C LEU A 179 -11.11 -2.93 -0.89
N ALA A 180 -10.14 -3.59 -0.27
CA ALA A 180 -10.28 -4.93 0.27
C ALA A 180 -9.15 -5.22 1.27
N SER A 181 -9.35 -6.28 2.04
CA SER A 181 -8.36 -6.83 2.96
C SER A 181 -8.11 -8.31 2.70
N GLY A 182 -6.86 -8.73 2.94
CA GLY A 182 -6.46 -10.12 2.80
C GLY A 182 -6.18 -10.53 1.36
N CYS A 183 -5.78 -11.78 1.13
CA CYS A 183 -5.45 -12.26 -0.20
C CYS A 183 -5.66 -13.77 -0.34
N ASP A 184 -6.30 -14.19 -1.43
CA ASP A 184 -6.55 -15.61 -1.74
C ASP A 184 -5.44 -16.24 -2.61
N ARG A 185 -4.44 -15.45 -3.01
CA ARG A 185 -3.29 -15.98 -3.75
C ARG A 185 -2.43 -16.86 -2.85
N ARG A 186 -1.83 -17.89 -3.45
CA ARG A 186 -0.96 -18.87 -2.77
C ARG A 186 0.48 -18.77 -3.26
N CYS A 187 1.01 -17.55 -3.33
CA CYS A 187 2.40 -17.31 -3.73
C CYS A 187 3.32 -17.93 -2.69
N THR A 188 4.29 -18.72 -3.12
CA THR A 188 5.07 -19.56 -2.20
C THR A 188 5.91 -18.76 -1.21
N PHE A 189 6.28 -17.53 -1.55
CA PHE A 189 7.07 -16.61 -0.73
C PHE A 189 6.26 -15.68 0.19
N CYS A 190 4.93 -15.61 0.04
CA CYS A 190 4.15 -14.56 0.68
C CYS A 190 3.44 -15.06 1.95
N ALA A 191 3.77 -14.48 3.10
CA ALA A 191 3.12 -14.74 4.38
C ALA A 191 1.82 -13.95 4.60
N ILE A 192 1.58 -12.88 3.83
CA ILE A 192 0.45 -11.95 4.02
C ILE A 192 -0.91 -12.67 4.17
N PRO A 193 -1.28 -13.64 3.33
CA PRO A 193 -2.56 -14.34 3.48
C PRO A 193 -2.76 -14.96 4.87
N ALA A 194 -1.71 -15.43 5.53
CA ALA A 194 -1.81 -16.11 6.82
C ALA A 194 -2.23 -15.15 7.95
N PHE A 195 -1.75 -13.90 7.95
CA PHE A 195 -2.03 -12.94 9.01
C PHE A 195 -2.96 -11.80 8.60
N ARG A 196 -3.14 -11.48 7.30
CA ARG A 196 -4.21 -10.56 6.82
C ARG A 196 -5.51 -11.30 6.50
N GLY A 197 -5.46 -12.63 6.37
CA GLY A 197 -6.63 -13.48 6.17
C GLY A 197 -7.05 -13.65 4.71
N ALA A 198 -8.22 -14.28 4.54
CA ALA A 198 -8.83 -14.49 3.23
C ALA A 198 -9.30 -13.17 2.62
N TYR A 199 -9.36 -13.09 1.29
CA TYR A 199 -9.76 -11.87 0.59
C TYR A 199 -11.22 -11.50 0.90
N VAL A 200 -11.44 -10.26 1.34
CA VAL A 200 -12.77 -9.67 1.57
C VAL A 200 -12.79 -8.26 0.96
N SER A 201 -13.68 -8.04 -0.01
CA SER A 201 -13.92 -6.74 -0.62
C SER A 201 -14.80 -5.89 0.27
N ARG A 202 -14.56 -4.58 0.28
CA ARG A 202 -15.55 -3.60 0.75
C ARG A 202 -16.64 -3.41 -0.29
N ARG A 203 -17.78 -2.86 0.12
CA ARG A 203 -18.89 -2.65 -0.82
C ARG A 203 -18.66 -1.39 -1.65
N PRO A 204 -19.05 -1.35 -2.94
CA PRO A 204 -18.93 -0.16 -3.78
C PRO A 204 -19.56 1.09 -3.17
N ASP A 205 -20.72 0.97 -2.53
CA ASP A 205 -21.43 2.08 -1.90
C ASP A 205 -20.66 2.67 -0.70
N GLU A 206 -19.96 1.84 0.06
CA GLU A 206 -19.08 2.28 1.15
C GLU A 206 -17.85 3.04 0.61
N LEU A 207 -17.27 2.55 -0.49
CA LEU A 207 -16.10 3.16 -1.12
C LEU A 207 -16.42 4.53 -1.73
N LEU A 208 -17.58 4.66 -2.40
CA LEU A 208 -18.04 5.93 -2.95
C LEU A 208 -18.37 6.94 -1.85
N ALA A 209 -18.99 6.47 -0.76
CA ALA A 209 -19.27 7.29 0.41
C ALA A 209 -17.98 7.81 1.07
N GLU A 210 -16.95 6.97 1.18
CA GLU A 210 -15.64 7.36 1.69
C GLU A 210 -14.87 8.27 0.73
N ALA A 211 -14.90 8.01 -0.57
CA ALA A 211 -14.31 8.89 -1.58
C ALA A 211 -14.89 10.31 -1.50
N ALA A 212 -16.22 10.44 -1.38
CA ALA A 212 -16.88 11.73 -1.22
C ALA A 212 -16.49 12.42 0.11
N TRP A 213 -16.34 11.65 1.18
CA TRP A 213 -15.86 12.18 2.46
C TRP A 213 -14.41 12.67 2.36
N LEU A 214 -13.51 11.91 1.72
CA LEU A 214 -12.11 12.31 1.50
C LEU A 214 -12.02 13.60 0.68
N ALA A 215 -12.82 13.73 -0.38
CA ALA A 215 -12.89 14.95 -1.19
C ALA A 215 -13.32 16.17 -0.36
N GLN A 216 -14.27 16.01 0.56
CA GLN A 216 -14.67 17.06 1.51
C GLN A 216 -13.55 17.47 2.47
N HIS A 217 -12.54 16.62 2.67
CA HIS A 217 -11.35 16.87 3.49
C HIS A 217 -10.14 17.32 2.66
N GLY A 218 -10.36 17.80 1.43
CA GLY A 218 -9.31 18.40 0.60
C GLY A 218 -8.52 17.42 -0.25
N VAL A 219 -8.85 16.12 -0.21
CA VAL A 219 -8.21 15.10 -1.04
C VAL A 219 -8.60 15.29 -2.50
N LYS A 220 -7.60 15.26 -3.37
CA LYS A 220 -7.70 15.37 -4.83
C LYS A 220 -7.38 14.08 -5.54
N GLU A 221 -6.48 13.27 -4.99
CA GLU A 221 -6.14 11.96 -5.53
C GLU A 221 -6.48 10.82 -4.58
N LEU A 222 -7.23 9.84 -5.09
CA LEU A 222 -7.51 8.58 -4.41
C LEU A 222 -6.57 7.50 -4.93
N VAL A 223 -5.81 6.88 -4.02
CA VAL A 223 -4.91 5.77 -4.33
C VAL A 223 -5.54 4.49 -3.83
N LEU A 224 -6.04 3.67 -4.75
CA LEU A 224 -6.75 2.44 -4.43
C LEU A 224 -5.76 1.36 -4.01
N VAL A 225 -5.93 0.88 -2.78
CA VAL A 225 -5.01 -0.08 -2.16
C VAL A 225 -5.71 -1.36 -1.70
N SER A 226 -5.01 -2.47 -1.84
CA SER A 226 -5.35 -3.78 -1.24
C SER A 226 -4.14 -4.72 -1.37
N GLU A 227 -4.20 -5.94 -0.87
CA GLU A 227 -3.17 -6.95 -1.15
C GLU A 227 -3.19 -7.45 -2.60
N ASN A 228 -4.33 -7.34 -3.29
CA ASN A 228 -4.47 -7.62 -4.71
C ASN A 228 -5.72 -6.93 -5.27
N SER A 229 -5.54 -5.79 -5.94
CA SER A 229 -6.68 -4.95 -6.36
C SER A 229 -7.46 -5.59 -7.51
N THR A 230 -6.80 -6.37 -8.37
CA THR A 230 -7.48 -7.09 -9.47
C THR A 230 -8.41 -8.21 -9.00
N SER A 231 -8.36 -8.60 -7.71
CA SER A 231 -9.32 -9.54 -7.13
C SER A 231 -10.65 -8.89 -6.72
N TYR A 232 -10.74 -7.56 -6.71
CA TYR A 232 -11.91 -6.86 -6.20
C TYR A 232 -13.19 -7.28 -6.94
N GLY A 233 -14.19 -7.70 -6.16
CA GLY A 233 -15.48 -8.17 -6.67
C GLY A 233 -15.62 -9.69 -6.85
N LYS A 234 -14.54 -10.49 -6.77
CA LYS A 234 -14.64 -11.96 -6.86
C LYS A 234 -15.50 -12.56 -5.75
N ASP A 235 -15.33 -12.09 -4.53
CA ASP A 235 -16.13 -12.45 -3.36
C ASP A 235 -17.52 -11.77 -3.36
N LEU A 236 -17.71 -10.72 -4.15
CA LEU A 236 -19.02 -10.10 -4.40
C LEU A 236 -19.79 -10.78 -5.55
N GLY A 237 -19.18 -11.74 -6.25
CA GLY A 237 -19.78 -12.42 -7.41
C GLY A 237 -19.79 -11.57 -8.69
N ASP A 238 -19.09 -10.44 -8.73
CA ASP A 238 -18.96 -9.58 -9.91
C ASP A 238 -17.48 -9.38 -10.26
N LEU A 239 -17.02 -10.16 -11.23
CA LEU A 239 -15.66 -10.06 -11.70
C LEU A 239 -15.32 -8.67 -12.25
N ARG A 240 -16.31 -7.91 -12.76
CA ARG A 240 -16.15 -6.59 -13.36
C ARG A 240 -16.37 -5.44 -12.37
N ALA A 241 -16.46 -5.72 -11.07
CA ALA A 241 -16.73 -4.70 -10.06
C ALA A 241 -15.72 -3.55 -10.11
N LEU A 242 -14.41 -3.84 -10.23
CA LEU A 242 -13.40 -2.79 -10.33
C LEU A 242 -13.54 -1.95 -11.62
N GLU A 243 -13.86 -2.59 -12.75
CA GLU A 243 -14.08 -1.89 -14.03
C GLU A 243 -15.24 -0.88 -13.95
N LYS A 244 -16.26 -1.19 -13.14
CA LYS A 244 -17.42 -0.32 -12.93
C LYS A 244 -17.14 0.78 -11.90
N LEU A 245 -16.43 0.42 -10.83
CA LEU A 245 -16.15 1.32 -9.72
C LEU A 245 -15.22 2.47 -10.11
N LEU A 246 -14.23 2.23 -10.99
CA LEU A 246 -13.24 3.25 -11.35
C LEU A 246 -13.85 4.52 -11.96
N PRO A 247 -14.72 4.44 -12.99
CA PRO A 247 -15.44 5.62 -13.49
C PRO A 247 -16.33 6.29 -12.43
N GLU A 248 -16.96 5.51 -11.54
CA GLU A 248 -17.81 6.07 -10.48
C GLU A 248 -16.99 6.86 -9.45
N LEU A 249 -15.80 6.37 -9.08
CA LEU A 249 -14.87 7.07 -8.19
C LEU A 249 -14.28 8.33 -8.83
N ALA A 250 -13.90 8.26 -10.11
CA ALA A 250 -13.37 9.40 -10.85
C ALA A 250 -14.43 10.51 -11.05
N ALA A 251 -15.71 10.16 -11.02
CA ALA A 251 -16.82 11.11 -11.12
C ALA A 251 -17.23 11.73 -9.78
N VAL A 252 -16.59 11.38 -8.66
CA VAL A 252 -16.89 11.96 -7.35
C VAL A 252 -16.45 13.43 -7.32
N GLU A 253 -17.38 14.33 -7.00
CA GLU A 253 -17.10 15.77 -6.92
C GLU A 253 -15.94 16.07 -5.96
N GLY A 254 -14.92 16.77 -6.47
CA GLY A 254 -13.72 17.15 -5.73
C GLY A 254 -12.54 16.20 -5.89
N VAL A 255 -12.77 14.97 -6.37
CA VAL A 255 -11.72 14.03 -6.78
C VAL A 255 -11.31 14.37 -8.21
N GLU A 256 -10.00 14.53 -8.43
CA GLU A 256 -9.43 14.87 -9.73
C GLU A 256 -8.68 13.67 -10.34
N ARG A 257 -8.20 12.75 -9.50
CA ARG A 257 -7.42 11.59 -9.93
C ARG A 257 -7.70 10.36 -9.09
N VAL A 258 -7.86 9.21 -9.74
CA VAL A 258 -7.96 7.89 -9.11
C VAL A 258 -6.85 7.01 -9.65
N ARG A 259 -6.04 6.43 -8.77
CA ARG A 259 -4.92 5.57 -9.12
C ARG A 259 -5.13 4.18 -8.56
N VAL A 260 -4.79 3.14 -9.32
CA VAL A 260 -4.92 1.75 -8.86
C VAL A 260 -3.54 1.14 -8.67
N SER A 261 -3.28 0.66 -7.45
CA SER A 261 -2.03 -0.04 -7.12
C SER A 261 -2.25 -1.54 -6.90
N TYR A 262 -1.16 -2.31 -6.83
CA TYR A 262 -1.16 -3.75 -6.53
C TYR A 262 -1.95 -4.59 -7.55
N LEU A 263 -1.68 -4.39 -8.84
CA LEU A 263 -2.31 -5.12 -9.93
C LEU A 263 -1.60 -6.46 -10.16
N GLN A 264 -2.38 -7.54 -10.25
CA GLN A 264 -1.83 -8.84 -10.60
C GLN A 264 -1.87 -9.04 -12.12
N PRO A 265 -0.72 -9.18 -12.81
CA PRO A 265 -0.66 -9.19 -14.28
C PRO A 265 -1.54 -10.27 -14.92
N ALA A 266 -1.57 -11.47 -14.33
CA ALA A 266 -2.39 -12.60 -14.80
C ALA A 266 -3.91 -12.37 -14.69
N GLU A 267 -4.36 -11.33 -13.98
CA GLU A 267 -5.77 -10.98 -13.78
C GLU A 267 -6.15 -9.63 -14.39
N LEU A 268 -5.20 -8.97 -15.06
CA LEU A 268 -5.46 -7.73 -15.79
C LEU A 268 -6.17 -8.05 -17.11
N ARG A 269 -7.51 -8.12 -17.04
CA ARG A 269 -8.36 -8.34 -18.21
C ARG A 269 -8.29 -7.14 -19.16
N PRO A 270 -8.50 -7.34 -20.48
CA PRO A 270 -8.54 -6.23 -21.44
C PRO A 270 -9.50 -5.11 -21.04
N GLY A 271 -10.70 -5.45 -20.54
CA GLY A 271 -11.66 -4.44 -20.08
C GLY A 271 -11.16 -3.58 -18.92
N LEU A 272 -10.44 -4.16 -17.96
CA LEU A 272 -9.86 -3.41 -16.84
C LEU A 272 -8.68 -2.55 -17.30
N LEU A 273 -7.84 -3.08 -18.19
CA LEU A 273 -6.75 -2.31 -18.80
C LEU A 273 -7.31 -1.07 -19.48
N SER A 274 -8.31 -1.22 -20.36
CA SER A 274 -8.89 -0.08 -21.09
C SER A 274 -9.56 0.93 -20.16
N VAL A 275 -10.18 0.49 -19.06
CA VAL A 275 -10.74 1.42 -18.06
C VAL A 275 -9.63 2.22 -17.39
N ILE A 276 -8.53 1.59 -16.98
CA ILE A 276 -7.40 2.31 -16.36
C ILE A 276 -6.73 3.26 -17.37
N ALA A 277 -6.57 2.82 -18.63
CA ALA A 277 -5.85 3.58 -19.65
C ALA A 277 -6.64 4.78 -20.20
N ALA A 278 -7.97 4.67 -20.32
CA ALA A 278 -8.76 5.61 -21.13
C ALA A 278 -9.87 6.36 -20.37
N THR A 279 -10.10 6.06 -19.09
CA THR A 279 -11.13 6.77 -18.31
C THR A 279 -10.57 8.09 -17.79
N GLU A 280 -11.23 9.20 -18.12
CA GLU A 280 -10.90 10.52 -17.56
C GLU A 280 -10.98 10.50 -16.03
N GLY A 281 -10.02 11.14 -15.37
CA GLY A 281 -9.88 11.10 -13.91
C GLY A 281 -9.29 9.80 -13.36
N VAL A 282 -9.05 8.76 -14.18
CA VAL A 282 -8.27 7.58 -13.78
C VAL A 282 -6.84 7.71 -14.32
N ALA A 283 -5.85 7.60 -13.44
CA ALA A 283 -4.45 7.68 -13.84
C ALA A 283 -4.10 6.43 -14.69
N PRO A 284 -3.52 6.61 -15.90
CA PRO A 284 -2.99 5.50 -16.70
C PRO A 284 -1.69 4.98 -16.06
N TYR A 285 -1.84 4.30 -14.93
CA TYR A 285 -0.75 3.85 -14.08
C TYR A 285 -0.95 2.37 -13.74
N PHE A 286 0.09 1.58 -13.94
CA PHE A 286 0.06 0.13 -13.81
C PHE A 286 1.18 -0.34 -12.87
N ASP A 287 0.87 -0.46 -11.58
CA ASP A 287 1.71 -1.14 -10.60
C ASP A 287 1.52 -2.66 -10.69
N LEU A 288 2.33 -3.29 -11.54
CA LEU A 288 2.24 -4.69 -11.92
C LEU A 288 3.15 -5.55 -11.04
N SER A 289 2.57 -6.50 -10.31
CA SER A 289 3.33 -7.41 -9.47
C SER A 289 3.94 -8.58 -10.27
N PHE A 290 4.97 -8.34 -11.11
CA PHE A 290 5.63 -9.40 -11.88
C PHE A 290 6.43 -10.38 -11.00
N GLN A 291 7.15 -9.89 -10.00
CA GLN A 291 7.98 -10.66 -9.03
C GLN A 291 9.22 -11.32 -9.63
N HIS A 292 9.17 -11.81 -10.87
CA HIS A 292 10.30 -12.30 -11.66
C HIS A 292 9.88 -12.28 -13.14
N ALA A 293 10.79 -12.48 -14.09
CA ALA A 293 10.45 -12.63 -15.52
C ALA A 293 10.50 -14.10 -15.98
N SER A 294 11.50 -14.86 -15.53
CA SER A 294 11.66 -16.27 -15.87
C SER A 294 10.46 -17.14 -15.52
N GLY A 295 9.91 -17.82 -16.52
CA GLY A 295 8.72 -18.65 -16.37
C GLY A 295 8.92 -19.86 -15.45
N THR A 296 10.14 -20.39 -15.33
CA THR A 296 10.49 -21.48 -14.40
C THR A 296 10.50 -20.99 -12.95
N VAL A 297 11.14 -19.84 -12.67
CA VAL A 297 11.12 -19.20 -11.34
C VAL A 297 9.69 -18.85 -10.94
N LEU A 298 8.92 -18.21 -11.83
CA LEU A 298 7.53 -17.84 -11.59
C LEU A 298 6.66 -19.05 -11.23
N ARG A 299 6.85 -20.20 -11.89
CA ARG A 299 6.16 -21.44 -11.52
C ARG A 299 6.50 -21.89 -10.09
N ARG A 300 7.76 -21.81 -9.67
CA ARG A 300 8.16 -22.11 -8.28
C ARG A 300 7.59 -21.10 -7.28
N MET A 301 7.41 -19.85 -7.71
CA MET A 301 6.71 -18.80 -6.96
C MET A 301 5.18 -18.98 -6.90
N ARG A 302 4.61 -19.94 -7.66
CA ARG A 302 3.16 -20.05 -7.96
C ARG A 302 2.56 -18.78 -8.56
N ARG A 303 3.34 -18.12 -9.41
CA ARG A 303 2.94 -17.05 -10.32
C ARG A 303 2.85 -17.60 -11.74
N PHE A 304 2.28 -16.80 -12.63
CA PHE A 304 2.10 -17.14 -14.04
C PHE A 304 2.64 -16.01 -14.89
N GLY A 305 3.29 -16.37 -15.99
CA GLY A 305 3.94 -15.44 -16.89
C GLY A 305 5.28 -15.97 -17.37
N ASP A 306 5.86 -15.19 -18.25
CA ASP A 306 7.16 -15.35 -18.89
C ASP A 306 7.50 -13.99 -19.55
N PRO A 307 8.75 -13.75 -19.99
CA PRO A 307 9.14 -12.47 -20.54
C PRO A 307 8.25 -12.03 -21.72
N GLN A 308 7.96 -12.95 -22.65
CA GLN A 308 7.16 -12.66 -23.84
C GLN A 308 5.76 -12.16 -23.47
N ARG A 309 5.04 -12.87 -22.60
CA ARG A 309 3.68 -12.47 -22.18
C ARG A 309 3.65 -11.14 -21.43
N PHE A 310 4.69 -10.85 -20.67
CA PHE A 310 4.79 -9.57 -19.97
C PHE A 310 5.06 -8.43 -20.95
N LEU A 311 5.97 -8.61 -21.92
CA LEU A 311 6.18 -7.64 -22.99
C LEU A 311 4.89 -7.40 -23.80
N GLU A 312 4.17 -8.47 -24.17
CA GLU A 312 2.85 -8.36 -24.85
C GLU A 312 1.79 -7.63 -24.00
N LEU A 313 1.87 -7.68 -22.67
CA LEU A 313 1.00 -6.89 -21.80
C LEU A 313 1.42 -5.41 -21.81
N LEU A 314 2.72 -5.13 -21.69
CA LEU A 314 3.27 -3.77 -21.71
C LEU A 314 2.99 -3.08 -23.05
N ASP A 315 3.14 -3.79 -24.16
CA ASP A 315 2.84 -3.28 -25.50
C ASP A 315 1.36 -2.89 -25.64
N ARG A 316 0.44 -3.69 -25.08
CA ARG A 316 -0.99 -3.34 -25.07
C ARG A 316 -1.29 -2.12 -24.22
N ILE A 317 -0.67 -2.02 -23.04
CA ILE A 317 -0.79 -0.84 -22.17
C ILE A 317 -0.34 0.42 -22.96
N ARG A 318 0.84 0.38 -23.56
CA ARG A 318 1.42 1.51 -24.30
C ARG A 318 0.69 1.82 -25.60
N ALA A 319 0.05 0.84 -26.23
CA ALA A 319 -0.77 1.05 -27.40
C ALA A 319 -2.05 1.86 -27.07
N GLU A 320 -2.63 1.65 -25.89
CA GLU A 320 -3.80 2.38 -25.43
C GLU A 320 -3.45 3.71 -24.74
N ALA A 321 -2.37 3.73 -23.95
CA ALA A 321 -1.87 4.91 -23.24
C ALA A 321 -0.33 4.98 -23.35
N PRO A 322 0.21 5.67 -24.38
CA PRO A 322 1.65 5.73 -24.65
C PRO A 322 2.50 6.30 -23.51
N GLU A 323 1.92 7.20 -22.72
CA GLU A 323 2.59 7.88 -21.60
C GLU A 323 2.33 7.20 -20.25
N ALA A 324 1.63 6.06 -20.25
CA ALA A 324 1.27 5.33 -19.03
C ALA A 324 2.50 5.03 -18.18
N GLY A 325 2.35 5.23 -16.87
CA GLY A 325 3.35 4.80 -15.90
C GLY A 325 3.25 3.31 -15.66
N VAL A 326 4.37 2.59 -15.75
CA VAL A 326 4.41 1.17 -15.41
C VAL A 326 5.50 0.89 -14.40
N ARG A 327 5.10 0.26 -13.30
CA ARG A 327 5.95 -0.11 -12.19
C ARG A 327 5.91 -1.59 -11.93
N SER A 328 7.01 -2.17 -11.47
CA SER A 328 7.01 -3.53 -10.92
C SER A 328 8.08 -3.72 -9.85
N ASN A 329 7.92 -4.77 -9.06
CA ASN A 329 8.91 -5.25 -8.10
C ASN A 329 9.38 -6.65 -8.50
N PHE A 330 10.67 -6.94 -8.28
CA PHE A 330 11.32 -8.21 -8.60
C PHE A 330 12.06 -8.77 -7.40
N ILE A 331 12.02 -10.10 -7.25
CA ILE A 331 12.69 -10.85 -6.20
C ILE A 331 13.79 -11.68 -6.86
N VAL A 332 15.04 -11.46 -6.47
CA VAL A 332 16.20 -12.22 -6.96
C VAL A 332 16.74 -13.16 -5.89
N GLY A 333 17.42 -14.20 -6.31
CA GLY A 333 17.93 -15.24 -5.41
C GLY A 333 16.85 -16.20 -4.89
N PHE A 334 15.73 -16.34 -5.62
CA PHE A 334 14.68 -17.26 -5.24
C PHE A 334 15.20 -18.72 -5.18
N PRO A 335 14.67 -19.61 -4.31
CA PRO A 335 15.16 -20.99 -4.21
C PRO A 335 15.23 -21.70 -5.56
N GLY A 336 16.45 -22.12 -5.92
CA GLY A 336 16.81 -22.80 -7.16
C GLY A 336 17.04 -21.87 -8.37
N GLU A 337 17.12 -20.56 -8.20
CA GLU A 337 17.33 -19.60 -9.30
C GLU A 337 18.73 -19.71 -9.92
N THR A 338 18.78 -20.06 -11.20
CA THR A 338 20.04 -20.24 -11.95
C THR A 338 20.58 -18.92 -12.52
N GLU A 339 21.83 -18.93 -12.98
CA GLU A 339 22.42 -17.79 -13.70
C GLU A 339 21.67 -17.47 -15.00
N GLU A 340 21.18 -18.49 -15.72
CA GLU A 340 20.39 -18.33 -16.96
C GLU A 340 19.04 -17.65 -16.66
N GLU A 341 18.36 -18.05 -15.58
CA GLU A 341 17.08 -17.46 -15.18
C GLU A 341 17.26 -16.00 -14.71
N PHE A 342 18.38 -15.69 -14.05
CA PHE A 342 18.75 -14.32 -13.70
C PHE A 342 19.07 -13.48 -14.95
N ALA A 343 19.82 -14.03 -15.91
CA ALA A 343 20.10 -13.36 -17.18
C ALA A 343 18.83 -13.10 -18.00
N GLU A 344 17.86 -14.01 -17.99
CA GLU A 344 16.54 -13.84 -18.60
C GLU A 344 15.78 -12.66 -17.97
N LEU A 345 15.85 -12.50 -16.64
CA LEU A 345 15.28 -11.34 -15.94
C LEU A 345 15.98 -10.03 -16.34
N THR A 346 17.31 -10.01 -16.38
CA THR A 346 18.10 -8.84 -16.79
C THR A 346 17.74 -8.41 -18.21
N GLY A 347 17.69 -9.34 -19.16
CA GLY A 347 17.29 -9.05 -20.55
C GLY A 347 15.85 -8.55 -20.64
N PHE A 348 14.93 -9.14 -19.88
CA PHE A 348 13.56 -8.66 -19.81
C PHE A 348 13.46 -7.21 -19.34
N LEU A 349 14.20 -6.79 -18.30
CA LEU A 349 14.13 -5.39 -17.83
C LEU A 349 14.53 -4.38 -18.90
N GLN A 350 15.57 -4.69 -19.68
CA GLN A 350 16.05 -3.84 -20.77
C GLN A 350 14.97 -3.62 -21.84
N GLU A 351 14.22 -4.67 -22.19
CA GLU A 351 13.11 -4.61 -23.14
C GLU A 351 11.83 -4.02 -22.54
N ALA A 352 11.58 -4.26 -21.25
CA ALA A 352 10.35 -3.89 -20.58
C ALA A 352 10.19 -2.37 -20.44
N ARG A 353 11.28 -1.59 -20.34
CA ARG A 353 11.26 -0.11 -20.26
C ARG A 353 10.31 0.42 -19.17
N LEU A 354 10.36 -0.15 -17.97
CA LEU A 354 9.50 0.24 -16.86
C LEU A 354 9.86 1.63 -16.34
N ASP A 355 8.87 2.40 -15.86
CA ASP A 355 9.09 3.72 -15.28
C ASP A 355 9.72 3.63 -13.89
N VAL A 356 9.40 2.57 -13.11
CA VAL A 356 10.01 2.31 -11.81
C VAL A 356 10.17 0.81 -11.60
N THR A 357 11.33 0.40 -11.09
CA THR A 357 11.65 -1.00 -10.78
C THR A 357 12.18 -1.14 -9.36
N GLY A 358 11.45 -1.88 -8.52
CA GLY A 358 11.93 -2.28 -7.18
C GLY A 358 12.63 -3.63 -7.24
N VAL A 359 13.79 -3.76 -6.59
CA VAL A 359 14.58 -5.00 -6.52
C VAL A 359 14.72 -5.44 -5.07
N PHE A 360 14.40 -6.71 -4.80
CA PHE A 360 14.47 -7.30 -3.47
C PHE A 360 15.22 -8.63 -3.52
N GLY A 361 16.06 -8.90 -2.53
CA GLY A 361 16.59 -10.23 -2.30
C GLY A 361 15.51 -11.15 -1.73
N TYR A 362 15.50 -12.41 -2.14
CA TYR A 362 14.68 -13.43 -1.49
C TYR A 362 15.10 -13.58 -0.01
N SER A 363 14.11 -13.60 0.88
CA SER A 363 14.29 -13.88 2.30
C SER A 363 13.31 -14.95 2.75
N ASP A 364 13.76 -15.83 3.65
CA ASP A 364 12.90 -16.85 4.23
C ASP A 364 11.92 -16.23 5.23
N GLU A 365 10.64 -16.44 4.96
CA GLU A 365 9.57 -16.01 5.85
C GLU A 365 8.93 -17.23 6.51
N GLU A 366 8.87 -17.22 7.85
CA GLU A 366 8.30 -18.33 8.62
C GLU A 366 6.87 -18.66 8.17
N GLY A 367 6.60 -19.95 8.01
CA GLY A 367 5.29 -20.46 7.57
C GLY A 367 5.03 -20.36 6.06
N THR A 368 5.94 -19.78 5.28
CA THR A 368 5.84 -19.78 3.82
C THR A 368 6.32 -21.09 3.22
N GLU A 369 5.79 -21.45 2.04
CA GLU A 369 6.20 -22.67 1.35
C GLU A 369 7.62 -22.57 0.79
N ALA A 370 7.99 -21.37 0.34
CA ALA A 370 9.32 -21.09 -0.19
C ALA A 370 10.42 -21.36 0.84
N ALA A 371 10.17 -21.14 2.14
CA ALA A 371 11.10 -21.46 3.22
C ALA A 371 11.53 -22.94 3.21
N GLY A 372 10.64 -23.86 2.82
CA GLY A 372 10.93 -25.28 2.73
C GLY A 372 11.47 -25.76 1.37
N LEU A 373 11.62 -24.89 0.36
CA LEU A 373 12.10 -25.29 -0.96
C LEU A 373 13.62 -25.59 -0.93
N PRO A 374 14.09 -26.61 -1.67
CA PRO A 374 15.52 -26.89 -1.80
C PRO A 374 16.22 -25.87 -2.72
N GLY A 375 17.55 -25.90 -2.73
CA GLY A 375 18.36 -25.10 -3.67
C GLY A 375 18.45 -23.62 -3.30
N LYS A 376 18.45 -23.31 -1.99
CA LYS A 376 18.73 -21.96 -1.49
C LYS A 376 20.10 -21.49 -2.01
N LEU A 377 20.16 -20.23 -2.41
CA LEU A 377 21.43 -19.59 -2.74
C LEU A 377 22.04 -19.01 -1.48
N ASP A 378 23.37 -18.93 -1.45
CA ASP A 378 24.08 -18.25 -0.37
C ASP A 378 23.76 -16.75 -0.40
N GLN A 379 23.70 -16.12 0.78
CA GLN A 379 23.35 -14.71 0.91
C GLN A 379 24.25 -13.81 0.05
N GLU A 380 25.54 -14.13 -0.05
CA GLU A 380 26.50 -13.39 -0.90
C GLU A 380 26.07 -13.38 -2.39
N VAL A 381 25.47 -14.47 -2.89
CA VAL A 381 24.96 -14.54 -4.26
C VAL A 381 23.69 -13.71 -4.42
N VAL A 382 22.80 -13.76 -3.42
CA VAL A 382 21.58 -12.94 -3.40
C VAL A 382 21.94 -11.46 -3.41
N ASP A 383 22.85 -11.04 -2.52
CA ASP A 383 23.30 -9.66 -2.40
C ASP A 383 23.99 -9.17 -3.68
N ALA A 384 24.83 -10.00 -4.31
CA ALA A 384 25.46 -9.68 -5.59
C ALA A 384 24.42 -9.49 -6.71
N ARG A 385 23.37 -10.34 -6.76
CA ARG A 385 22.28 -10.20 -7.75
C ARG A 385 21.43 -8.97 -7.48
N VAL A 386 21.14 -8.66 -6.21
CA VAL A 386 20.43 -7.43 -5.82
C VAL A 386 21.22 -6.22 -6.31
N ALA A 387 22.52 -6.13 -5.97
CA ALA A 387 23.37 -5.01 -6.37
C ALA A 387 23.40 -4.84 -7.90
N ALA A 388 23.64 -5.92 -8.65
CA ALA A 388 23.72 -5.87 -10.11
C ALA A 388 22.39 -5.49 -10.77
N LEU A 389 21.25 -6.01 -10.28
CA LEU A 389 19.94 -5.71 -10.85
C LEU A 389 19.45 -4.31 -10.45
N THR A 390 19.77 -3.84 -9.24
CA THR A 390 19.48 -2.46 -8.80
C THR A 390 20.23 -1.45 -9.66
N GLU A 391 21.52 -1.64 -9.92
CA GLU A 391 22.30 -0.75 -10.79
C GLU A 391 21.68 -0.65 -12.19
N LEU A 392 21.28 -1.77 -12.78
CA LEU A 392 20.56 -1.78 -14.06
C LEU A 392 19.20 -1.10 -13.96
N ALA A 393 18.44 -1.36 -12.89
CA ALA A 393 17.11 -0.78 -12.69
C ALA A 393 17.17 0.75 -12.57
N GLU A 394 18.16 1.28 -11.85
CA GLU A 394 18.41 2.73 -11.72
C GLU A 394 18.76 3.34 -13.08
N GLU A 395 19.64 2.71 -13.86
CA GLU A 395 20.00 3.17 -15.21
C GLU A 395 18.76 3.22 -16.12
N LEU A 396 17.99 2.14 -16.18
CA LEU A 396 16.80 2.05 -17.04
C LEU A 396 15.70 3.03 -16.62
N THR A 397 15.52 3.22 -15.32
CA THR A 397 14.56 4.17 -14.76
C THR A 397 14.96 5.61 -15.12
N ALA A 398 16.24 5.96 -14.99
CA ALA A 398 16.75 7.28 -15.37
C ALA A 398 16.57 7.55 -16.87
N GLN A 399 16.92 6.58 -17.72
CA GLN A 399 16.68 6.70 -19.17
C GLN A 399 15.18 6.90 -19.49
N ARG A 400 14.29 6.24 -18.74
CA ARG A 400 12.84 6.37 -18.95
C ARG A 400 12.31 7.73 -18.50
N ALA A 401 12.86 8.31 -17.44
CA ALA A 401 12.56 9.67 -17.02
C ALA A 401 13.07 10.71 -18.03
N GLU A 402 14.29 10.54 -18.57
CA GLU A 402 14.87 11.42 -19.60
C GLU A 402 14.02 11.46 -20.88
N GLU A 403 13.39 10.34 -21.28
CA GLU A 403 12.46 10.30 -22.41
C GLU A 403 11.23 11.20 -22.24
N ARG A 404 10.91 11.61 -21.00
CA ARG A 404 9.81 12.53 -20.72
C ARG A 404 10.20 14.00 -20.90
N ILE A 405 11.47 14.32 -21.07
CA ILE A 405 11.92 15.71 -21.31
C ILE A 405 11.25 16.26 -22.58
N GLY A 406 10.59 17.40 -22.44
CA GLY A 406 9.81 18.05 -23.50
C GLY A 406 8.34 17.64 -23.57
N THR A 407 7.90 16.65 -22.79
CA THR A 407 6.48 16.27 -22.69
C THR A 407 5.70 17.21 -21.77
N GLU A 408 4.39 17.30 -22.00
CA GLU A 408 3.46 18.02 -21.13
C GLU A 408 2.88 17.06 -20.09
N VAL A 409 2.90 17.45 -18.82
CA VAL A 409 2.39 16.66 -17.71
C VAL A 409 1.45 17.50 -16.84
N ASP A 410 0.38 16.86 -16.37
CA ASP A 410 -0.50 17.42 -15.35
C ASP A 410 -0.04 16.92 -13.97
N VAL A 411 0.46 17.84 -13.14
CA VAL A 411 1.11 17.56 -11.85
C VAL A 411 0.20 18.00 -10.73
N LEU A 412 -0.14 17.09 -9.82
CA LEU A 412 -0.81 17.42 -8.56
C LEU A 412 0.26 17.90 -7.57
N ILE A 413 0.18 19.16 -7.15
CA ILE A 413 1.09 19.74 -6.16
C ILE A 413 0.76 19.17 -4.78
N GLU A 414 1.78 18.69 -4.08
CA GLU A 414 1.68 18.07 -2.75
C GLU A 414 2.38 18.92 -1.68
N ALA A 415 3.49 19.60 -2.02
CA ALA A 415 4.23 20.43 -1.07
C ALA A 415 4.86 21.67 -1.71
N ASP A 416 5.02 22.73 -0.92
CA ASP A 416 5.84 23.91 -1.25
C ASP A 416 7.24 23.70 -0.65
N LEU A 417 8.25 23.62 -1.51
CA LEU A 417 9.65 23.41 -1.10
C LEU A 417 10.37 24.72 -0.78
N GLY A 418 9.72 25.87 -1.01
CA GLY A 418 10.33 27.18 -0.94
C GLY A 418 11.05 27.59 -2.23
N ASP A 419 11.50 28.85 -2.29
CA ASP A 419 12.29 29.42 -3.40
C ASP A 419 11.69 29.23 -4.81
N GLY A 420 10.37 29.06 -4.92
CA GLY A 420 9.64 28.86 -6.17
C GLY A 420 9.66 27.42 -6.70
N GLY A 421 10.10 26.46 -5.89
CA GLY A 421 9.99 25.02 -6.16
C GLY A 421 8.80 24.40 -5.43
N TYR A 422 8.06 23.55 -6.14
CA TYR A 422 6.91 22.82 -5.61
C TYR A 422 7.05 21.34 -5.93
N GLU A 423 6.87 20.48 -4.95
CA GLU A 423 6.85 19.03 -5.17
C GLU A 423 5.42 18.59 -5.52
N GLY A 424 5.31 17.71 -6.50
CA GLY A 424 4.06 17.07 -6.85
C GLY A 424 4.29 15.79 -7.64
N ARG A 425 3.20 15.15 -8.07
CA ARG A 425 3.27 13.92 -8.86
C ARG A 425 2.40 13.98 -10.10
N ALA A 426 2.95 13.48 -11.20
CA ALA A 426 2.21 13.29 -12.45
C ALA A 426 1.44 11.96 -12.46
N ALA A 427 0.57 11.78 -13.45
CA ALA A 427 -0.27 10.58 -13.53
C ALA A 427 0.52 9.26 -13.68
N HIS A 428 1.78 9.31 -14.13
CA HIS A 428 2.63 8.13 -14.29
C HIS A 428 3.42 7.75 -13.01
N GLN A 429 3.41 8.60 -11.98
CA GLN A 429 4.14 8.39 -10.72
C GLN A 429 3.17 8.06 -9.59
N GLY A 430 3.41 6.93 -8.90
CA GLY A 430 2.73 6.59 -7.65
C GLY A 430 3.26 7.39 -6.46
N PRO A 431 2.50 7.48 -5.36
CA PRO A 431 2.95 8.14 -4.13
C PRO A 431 4.10 7.37 -3.46
N GLU A 432 4.99 8.09 -2.78
CA GLU A 432 6.10 7.63 -1.91
C GLU A 432 7.20 6.75 -2.53
N VAL A 433 6.83 5.77 -3.35
CA VAL A 433 7.72 4.70 -3.82
C VAL A 433 8.28 4.93 -5.23
N ASP A 434 7.73 5.91 -5.94
CA ASP A 434 8.17 6.31 -7.27
C ASP A 434 8.85 7.69 -7.19
N GLY A 435 9.35 8.20 -8.32
CA GLY A 435 9.84 9.58 -8.40
C GLY A 435 8.74 10.63 -8.25
N SER A 436 9.18 11.86 -8.08
CA SER A 436 8.36 13.07 -7.98
C SER A 436 8.57 14.01 -9.18
N VAL A 437 7.81 15.09 -9.23
CA VAL A 437 8.05 16.23 -10.12
C VAL A 437 8.29 17.47 -9.28
N THR A 438 9.46 18.09 -9.44
CA THR A 438 9.70 19.45 -8.94
C THR A 438 9.24 20.45 -9.99
N VAL A 439 8.14 21.16 -9.70
CA VAL A 439 7.57 22.20 -10.55
C VAL A 439 8.13 23.57 -10.15
N GLN A 440 8.73 24.28 -11.11
CA GLN A 440 9.17 25.66 -10.94
C GLN A 440 8.02 26.61 -11.26
N GLY A 441 7.63 27.43 -10.28
CA GLY A 441 6.44 28.28 -10.35
C GLY A 441 6.38 29.38 -9.29
N ILE A 442 5.27 30.09 -9.22
CA ILE A 442 5.00 31.11 -8.19
C ILE A 442 3.56 30.96 -7.69
N GLY A 443 3.40 30.82 -6.38
CA GLY A 443 2.09 30.87 -5.71
C GLY A 443 1.21 29.64 -5.91
N LEU A 444 1.80 28.50 -6.30
CA LEU A 444 1.10 27.22 -6.35
C LEU A 444 0.75 26.74 -4.93
N ARG A 445 -0.31 25.95 -4.82
CA ARG A 445 -0.78 25.41 -3.53
C ARG A 445 -0.94 23.89 -3.57
N PRO A 446 -0.65 23.18 -2.46
CA PRO A 446 -1.02 21.77 -2.32
C PRO A 446 -2.49 21.54 -2.70
N GLY A 447 -2.74 20.49 -3.49
CA GLY A 447 -4.06 20.18 -4.03
C GLY A 447 -4.38 20.86 -5.37
N GLU A 448 -3.51 21.71 -5.90
CA GLU A 448 -3.65 22.27 -7.25
C GLU A 448 -3.07 21.29 -8.29
N ILE A 449 -3.80 21.09 -9.40
CA ILE A 449 -3.25 20.40 -10.58
C ILE A 449 -2.78 21.45 -11.58
N VAL A 450 -1.50 21.40 -11.93
CA VAL A 450 -0.87 22.34 -12.85
C VAL A 450 -0.34 21.63 -14.09
N ARG A 451 -0.53 22.26 -15.24
CA ARG A 451 0.08 21.81 -16.50
C ARG A 451 1.49 22.37 -16.63
N ALA A 452 2.46 21.47 -16.72
CA ALA A 452 3.87 21.81 -16.82
C ALA A 452 4.55 21.07 -17.96
N VAL A 453 5.68 21.60 -18.44
CA VAL A 453 6.55 20.93 -19.40
C VAL A 453 7.75 20.40 -18.65
N VAL A 454 8.05 19.11 -18.80
CA VAL A 454 9.28 18.51 -18.24
C VAL A 454 10.48 19.11 -18.97
N VAL A 455 11.41 19.70 -18.24
CA VAL A 455 12.60 20.37 -18.79
C VAL A 455 13.90 19.65 -18.48
N ASP A 456 13.90 18.81 -17.45
CA ASP A 456 15.06 18.03 -17.01
C ASP A 456 14.62 16.80 -16.19
N ALA A 457 15.55 15.89 -15.92
CA ALA A 457 15.35 14.73 -15.06
C ALA A 457 16.60 14.46 -14.21
N GLU A 458 16.40 14.07 -12.96
CA GLU A 458 17.47 13.67 -12.03
C GLU A 458 17.17 12.26 -11.51
N GLY A 459 17.79 11.24 -12.13
CA GLY A 459 17.42 9.85 -11.85
C GLY A 459 15.96 9.60 -12.23
N VAL A 460 15.13 9.24 -11.25
CA VAL A 460 13.68 9.00 -11.45
C VAL A 460 12.84 10.28 -11.32
N ASP A 461 13.40 11.34 -10.73
CA ASP A 461 12.70 12.59 -10.48
C ASP A 461 12.70 13.48 -11.72
N LEU A 462 11.62 14.23 -11.91
CA LEU A 462 11.45 15.15 -13.02
C LEU A 462 11.52 16.60 -12.54
N ILE A 463 12.07 17.48 -13.38
CA ILE A 463 11.98 18.92 -13.19
C ILE A 463 11.08 19.48 -14.28
N ALA A 464 10.05 20.22 -13.89
CA ALA A 464 9.09 20.79 -14.82
C ALA A 464 8.90 22.29 -14.61
N ARG A 465 8.52 23.01 -15.67
CA ARG A 465 8.17 24.44 -15.59
C ARG A 465 6.72 24.63 -15.98
N ILE A 466 6.01 25.46 -15.22
CA ILE A 466 4.64 25.86 -15.57
C ILE A 466 4.65 26.42 -16.99
N LYS A 467 3.72 25.93 -17.82
CA LYS A 467 3.49 26.52 -19.13
C LYS A 467 2.89 27.91 -18.93
N ALA A 468 3.58 28.96 -19.36
CA ALA A 468 3.01 30.30 -19.33
C ALA A 468 1.66 30.26 -20.06
N GLY A 469 0.58 30.63 -19.37
CA GLY A 469 -0.75 30.71 -19.98
C GLY A 469 -0.73 31.68 -21.16
N PRO A 470 -1.66 31.54 -22.12
CA PRO A 470 -1.82 32.51 -23.20
C PRO A 470 -2.10 33.94 -22.69
#